data_AF-A0A1L5NKV7-F1
#
_entry.id   AF-A0A1L5NKV7-F1
#
_cell.length_a   1.000
_cell.length_b   1.000
_cell.length_c   1.000
_cell.angle_alpha   90.00
_cell.angle_beta   90.00
_cell.angle_gamma   90.00
#
_symmetry.space_group_name_H-M   'P 1'
#
loop_
_entity.id
_entity.type
_entity.pdbx_description
1 polymer ?
#
loop_
_entity_poly.entity_id
_entity_poly.type
_entity_poly.pdbx_seq_one_letter_code
_entity_poly.pdbx_strand_id
1 'polypeptide(L)' 'MVHKSRRDGMRKSNVAATAQTVFFRRMRTVLIRPYGKGLIATTMYYDYELRSSEKALEKMPKTASAWAKALQRNC' A
#
# COMPACT_ATOMS: atom_id res chain seq x y z
N MET A 1 -14.33 -21.45 22.21
CA MET A 1 -13.24 -20.93 21.36
C MET A 1 -13.80 -19.83 20.47
N VAL A 2 -13.63 -18.56 20.86
CA VAL A 2 -14.14 -17.42 20.09
C VAL A 2 -13.12 -17.10 18.99
N HIS A 3 -13.49 -17.26 17.72
CA HIS A 3 -12.62 -16.97 16.59
C HIS A 3 -12.13 -15.52 16.64
N LYS A 4 -10.83 -15.32 16.81
CA LYS A 4 -10.19 -13.99 16.78
C LYS A 4 -10.56 -13.32 15.46
N SER A 5 -11.28 -12.21 15.52
CA SER A 5 -11.66 -11.48 14.31
C SER A 5 -10.37 -11.05 13.59
N ARG A 6 -10.24 -11.36 12.29
CA ARG A 6 -9.05 -11.05 11.50
C ARG A 6 -8.66 -9.57 11.59
N ARG A 7 -9.65 -8.68 11.74
CA ARG A 7 -9.45 -7.24 11.95
C ARG A 7 -8.68 -6.93 13.23
N ASP A 8 -9.03 -7.56 14.35
CA ASP A 8 -8.38 -7.28 15.64
C ASP A 8 -6.95 -7.80 15.65
N GLY A 9 -6.67 -8.91 14.97
CA GLY A 9 -5.32 -9.40 14.73
C GLY A 9 -4.48 -8.41 13.92
N MET A 10 -5.03 -7.91 12.80
CA MET A 10 -4.34 -6.95 11.93
C MET A 10 -4.07 -5.61 12.62
N ARG A 11 -5.01 -5.12 13.43
CA ARG A 11 -4.83 -3.88 14.23
C ARG A 11 -3.73 -4.03 15.28
N LYS A 12 -3.71 -5.16 16.01
CA LYS A 12 -2.71 -5.39 17.08
C LYS A 12 -1.29 -5.51 16.53
N SER A 13 -1.14 -6.15 15.39
CA SER A 13 0.17 -6.38 14.78
C SER A 13 0.60 -5.28 13.79
N ASN A 14 -0.24 -4.25 13.59
CA ASN A 14 -0.03 -3.20 12.59
C ASN A 14 0.29 -3.76 11.19
N VAL A 15 -0.40 -4.83 10.80
CA VAL A 15 -0.19 -5.51 9.52
C VAL A 15 -1.38 -5.31 8.59
N ALA A 16 -1.08 -5.14 7.30
CA ALA A 16 -2.05 -5.24 6.22
C ALA A 16 -1.95 -6.63 5.59
N ALA A 17 -3.03 -7.06 4.95
CA ALA A 17 -3.07 -8.34 4.24
C ALA A 17 -3.05 -8.08 2.74
N THR A 18 -2.24 -8.84 2.02
CA THR A 18 -2.22 -8.80 0.56
C THR A 18 -3.12 -9.90 0.02
N ALA A 19 -3.94 -9.58 -0.98
CA ALA A 19 -4.75 -10.55 -1.69
C ALA A 19 -4.70 -10.25 -3.20
N GLN A 20 -5.05 -11.24 -4.01
CA GLN A 20 -5.25 -11.05 -5.44
C GLN A 20 -6.74 -11.20 -5.74
N THR A 21 -7.26 -10.33 -6.60
CA THR A 21 -8.67 -10.36 -7.01
C THR A 21 -8.77 -10.04 -8.50
N VAL A 22 -9.83 -10.52 -9.14
CA VAL A 22 -10.09 -10.24 -10.55
C VAL A 22 -11.11 -9.12 -10.63
N PHE A 23 -10.64 -7.91 -10.93
CA PHE A 23 -11.52 -6.79 -11.28
C PHE A 23 -11.55 -6.66 -12.80
N PHE A 24 -12.75 -6.70 -13.40
CA PHE A 24 -12.96 -6.45 -14.84
C PHE A 24 -12.06 -7.30 -15.76
N ARG A 25 -11.97 -8.61 -15.48
CA ARG A 25 -11.16 -9.60 -16.24
C ARG A 25 -9.63 -9.48 -16.09
N ARG A 26 -9.11 -8.57 -15.26
CA ARG A 26 -7.67 -8.50 -14.96
C ARG A 26 -7.42 -8.85 -13.50
N MET A 27 -6.43 -9.70 -13.26
CA MET A 27 -5.92 -9.96 -11.92
C MET A 27 -5.20 -8.70 -11.41
N ARG A 28 -5.57 -8.26 -10.22
CA ARG A 28 -4.97 -7.11 -9.53
C ARG A 28 -4.65 -7.52 -8.10
N THR A 29 -3.47 -7.13 -7.63
CA THR A 29 -3.12 -7.23 -6.21
C THR A 29 -3.82 -6.12 -5.43
N VAL A 30 -4.44 -6.47 -4.31
CA VAL A 30 -5.12 -5.55 -3.39
C VAL A 30 -4.51 -5.63 -2.00
N LEU A 31 -4.32 -4.47 -1.39
CA LEU A 31 -3.93 -4.32 0.00
C LEU A 31 -5.18 -4.15 0.86
N ILE A 32 -5.44 -5.10 1.73
CA ILE A 32 -6.56 -5.09 2.66
C ILE A 32 -6.06 -4.59 4.01
N ARG A 33 -6.61 -3.47 4.47
CA ARG A 33 -6.32 -2.88 5.79
C ARG A 33 -7.57 -2.80 6.67
N PRO A 34 -7.45 -3.00 7.99
CA PRO A 34 -8.56 -2.76 8.90
C PRO A 34 -8.89 -1.26 8.96
N TYR A 35 -10.17 -0.91 8.86
CA TYR A 35 -10.64 0.47 8.99
C TYR A 35 -11.96 0.53 9.74
N GLY A 36 -12.00 1.27 10.84
CA GLY A 36 -13.18 1.30 11.72
C GLY A 36 -13.67 -0.10 12.09
N LYS A 37 -14.94 -0.38 11.77
CA LYS A 37 -15.60 -1.68 11.95
C LYS A 37 -15.47 -2.63 10.73
N GLY A 38 -14.75 -2.22 9.69
CA GLY A 38 -14.66 -2.90 8.40
C GLY A 38 -13.23 -3.13 7.89
N LEU A 39 -13.14 -3.45 6.61
CA LEU A 39 -11.90 -3.63 5.86
C LEU A 39 -11.95 -2.72 4.63
N ILE A 40 -10.84 -2.04 4.34
CA ILE A 40 -10.65 -1.30 3.09
C ILE A 40 -9.68 -2.10 2.23
N ALA A 41 -10.06 -2.37 0.98
CA ALA A 41 -9.18 -2.95 -0.03
C ALA A 41 -8.73 -1.85 -0.99
N THR A 42 -7.44 -1.56 -1.02
CA THR A 42 -6.83 -0.61 -1.97
C THR A 42 -6.14 -1.40 -3.06
N THR A 43 -6.46 -1.16 -4.33
CA THR A 43 -5.71 -1.72 -5.46
C THR A 43 -4.29 -1.17 -5.46
N MET A 44 -3.30 -2.04 -5.47
CA MET A 44 -1.91 -1.64 -5.60
C MET A 44 -1.60 -1.34 -7.07
N TYR A 45 -0.90 -0.22 -7.30
CA TYR A 45 -0.36 0.14 -8.60
C TYR A 45 0.84 -0.78 -8.91
N TYR A 46 0.96 -1.27 -10.14
CA TYR A 46 2.12 -2.07 -10.53
C TYR A 46 3.31 -1.16 -10.86
N ASP A 47 4.52 -1.69 -10.69
CA ASP A 47 5.79 -0.97 -10.88
C ASP A 47 5.94 -0.36 -12.30
N TYR A 48 5.30 -0.94 -13.32
CA TYR A 48 5.29 -0.39 -14.68
C TYR A 48 4.37 0.84 -14.86
N GLU A 49 3.37 1.00 -14.00
CA GLU A 49 2.49 2.18 -14.01
C GLU A 49 3.09 3.31 -13.16
N LEU A 50 4.06 3.00 -12.28
CA LEU A 50 4.91 3.98 -11.62
C LEU A 50 5.95 4.49 -12.60
N ARG A 51 5.90 5.79 -12.92
CA ARG A 51 7.06 6.45 -13.54
C ARG A 51 8.26 6.22 -12.63
N SER A 52 9.33 5.64 -13.16
CA SER A 52 10.59 5.45 -12.44
C SER A 52 10.89 6.69 -11.60
N SER A 53 10.99 6.49 -10.29
CA SER A 53 11.14 7.56 -9.30
C SER A 53 12.28 8.51 -9.68
N GLU A 54 13.34 7.99 -10.29
CA GLU A 54 14.49 8.78 -10.74
C GLU A 54 14.10 9.81 -11.82
N LYS A 55 13.36 9.41 -12.86
CA LYS A 55 12.90 10.33 -13.92
C LYS A 55 11.83 11.32 -13.44
N ALA A 56 11.01 10.95 -12.44
CA ALA A 56 10.01 11.84 -11.88
C ALA A 56 10.62 12.92 -10.96
N LEU A 57 11.77 12.62 -10.36
CA LEU A 57 12.47 13.50 -9.42
C LEU A 57 13.45 14.48 -10.10
N GLU A 58 13.86 14.24 -11.35
CA GLU A 58 14.74 15.15 -12.11
C GLU A 58 14.15 16.56 -12.30
N LYS A 59 12.82 16.67 -12.38
CA LYS A 59 12.13 17.94 -12.65
C LYS A 59 11.63 18.65 -11.38
N MET A 60 11.89 18.09 -10.20
CA MET A 60 11.47 18.68 -8.92
C MET A 60 12.55 19.64 -8.36
N PRO A 61 12.14 20.78 -7.78
CA PRO A 61 13.08 21.67 -7.10
C PRO A 61 13.78 20.93 -5.95
N LYS A 62 15.12 21.09 -5.87
CA LYS A 62 16.01 20.34 -4.95
C LYS A 62 15.68 20.49 -3.46
N THR A 63 14.77 21.39 -3.09
CA THR A 63 14.22 21.59 -1.73
C THR A 63 13.36 20.42 -1.24
N ALA A 64 12.81 19.57 -2.13
CA ALA A 64 12.00 18.41 -1.74
C ALA A 64 12.84 17.15 -1.36
N SER A 65 14.15 17.17 -1.60
CA SER A 65 15.00 15.97 -1.57
C SER A 65 15.28 15.40 -0.17
N ALA A 66 15.14 16.21 0.89
CA ALA A 66 15.37 15.76 2.26
C ALA A 66 14.26 14.82 2.77
N TRP A 67 13.01 15.10 2.41
CA TRP A 67 11.83 14.34 2.86
C TRP A 67 11.58 13.10 1.99
N ALA A 68 11.84 13.20 0.67
CA ALA A 68 11.68 12.07 -0.26
C ALA A 68 12.63 10.90 0.03
N LYS A 69 13.90 11.19 0.37
CA LYS A 69 14.87 10.16 0.81
C LYS A 69 14.59 9.59 2.19
N ALA A 70 13.81 10.28 3.02
CA ALA A 70 13.38 9.78 4.32
C ALA A 70 12.17 8.83 4.18
N LEU A 71 11.26 9.12 3.25
CA LEU A 71 10.09 8.28 2.97
C LEU A 71 10.48 6.91 2.39
N GLN A 72 11.47 6.87 1.50
CA GLN A 72 11.94 5.64 0.85
C GLN A 72 12.77 4.72 1.78
N ARG A 73 13.24 5.24 2.92
CA ARG A 73 13.94 4.46 3.97
C ARG A 73 13.01 3.84 5.00
N ASN A 74 11.73 4.23 5.01
CA ASN A 74 10.71 3.76 5.96
C ASN A 74 9.53 3.05 5.27
N CYS A 75 9.63 2.74 3.97
CA CYS A 75 8.80 1.76 3.28
C CYS A 75 9.49 0.40 3.29
#